data_AF-A0A5Q0JZ78-F1
#
_entry.id   AF-A0A5Q0JZ78-F1
#
_cell.length_a   1.000
_cell.length_b   1.000
_cell.length_c   1.000
_cell.angle_alpha   90.00
_cell.angle_beta   90.00
_cell.angle_gamma   90.00
#
_symmetry.space_group_name_H-M   'P 1'
#
loop_
_entity.id
_entity.type
_entity.pdbx_description
1 polymer ?
#
loop_
_entity_poly.entity_id
_entity_poly.type
_entity_poly.pdbx_seq_one_letter_code
_entity_poly.pdbx_strand_id
1 'polypeptide(L)'
;MKNNTYKYITPYLILMLVSCKTTVVTPVDKPEDIGKQLYSIVTKIPSSTQEEFLSHFLKLEELRTFVNNPEMKISQETKNKVTSWPKDEYYGDFIEKYDKIKERAASYEMDLSRITYDDFTYKINEVNGLKFCDGVLHFNYNEKDYKIESASIYTKNKYELFRIGRLTEN
;
A
#
# COMPACT_ATOMS: atom_id res chain seq x y z
N MET A 1 57.89 43.90 3.86
CA MET A 1 56.49 44.36 3.77
C MET A 1 55.84 43.76 2.53
N LYS A 2 54.56 43.37 2.67
CA LYS A 2 53.62 42.80 1.70
C LYS A 2 53.66 41.28 1.48
N ASN A 3 52.88 40.61 2.32
CA ASN A 3 52.14 39.38 2.01
C ASN A 3 51.29 39.57 0.75
N ASN A 4 51.06 38.51 -0.03
CA ASN A 4 49.73 38.20 -0.54
C ASN A 4 49.66 36.80 -1.16
N THR A 5 49.03 35.92 -0.39
CA THR A 5 48.46 34.63 -0.73
C THR A 5 47.33 34.79 -1.74
N TYR A 6 47.37 34.07 -2.88
CA TYR A 6 46.20 33.88 -3.73
C TYR A 6 45.66 32.45 -3.59
N LYS A 7 44.35 32.42 -3.48
CA LYS A 7 43.50 31.41 -2.84
C LYS A 7 43.20 30.24 -3.79
N TYR A 8 43.26 29.02 -3.27
CA TYR A 8 42.67 27.84 -3.90
C TYR A 8 41.14 28.03 -3.93
N ILE A 9 40.55 28.04 -5.13
CA ILE A 9 39.10 28.01 -5.30
C ILE A 9 38.70 26.54 -5.32
N THR A 10 38.14 26.06 -4.20
CA THR A 10 37.56 24.72 -4.11
C THR A 10 36.10 24.79 -4.58
N PRO A 11 35.68 24.05 -5.61
CA PRO A 11 34.28 24.01 -6.01
C PRO A 11 33.48 23.21 -4.96
N TYR A 12 32.53 23.88 -4.31
CA TYR A 12 31.53 23.26 -3.45
C TYR A 12 30.57 22.45 -4.33
N LEU A 13 30.79 21.13 -4.41
CA LEU A 13 29.84 20.19 -4.98
C LEU A 13 28.69 20.03 -3.99
N ILE A 14 27.60 20.79 -4.19
CA ILE A 14 26.36 20.63 -3.43
C ILE A 14 25.68 19.35 -3.94
N LEU A 15 25.96 18.21 -3.29
CA LEU A 15 25.12 17.03 -3.41
C LEU A 15 23.78 17.34 -2.73
N MET A 16 22.78 17.75 -3.50
CA MET A 16 21.40 17.68 -3.06
C MET A 16 20.99 16.22 -2.99
N LEU A 17 21.21 15.58 -1.84
CA LEU A 17 20.52 14.35 -1.48
C LEU A 17 19.05 14.74 -1.29
N VAL A 18 18.28 14.74 -2.38
CA VAL A 18 16.83 14.66 -2.33
C VAL A 18 16.53 13.29 -1.72
N SER A 19 16.51 13.24 -0.39
CA SER A 19 15.94 12.13 0.34
C SER A 19 14.45 12.18 0.06
N CYS A 20 14.06 11.56 -1.05
CA CYS A 20 12.68 11.19 -1.27
C CYS A 20 12.37 10.19 -0.16
N LYS A 21 11.82 10.68 0.95
CA LYS A 21 11.29 9.82 2.01
C LYS A 21 10.05 9.18 1.42
N THR A 22 10.22 8.11 0.66
CA THR A 22 9.12 7.21 0.31
C THR A 22 8.52 6.79 1.64
N THR A 23 7.38 7.39 1.97
CA THR A 23 6.73 7.14 3.25
C THR A 23 6.04 5.81 3.09
N VAL A 24 6.80 4.73 3.31
CA VAL A 24 6.29 3.36 3.31
C VAL A 24 5.25 3.31 4.40
N VAL A 25 3.98 3.18 4.01
CA VAL A 25 2.88 3.08 4.96
C VAL A 25 3.02 1.75 5.69
N THR A 26 3.14 1.82 7.02
CA THR A 26 3.48 0.69 7.88
C THR A 26 2.27 -0.15 8.27
N PRO A 27 2.47 -1.44 8.59
CA PRO A 27 1.44 -2.29 9.21
C PRO A 27 0.79 -1.61 10.43
N VAL A 28 -0.52 -1.80 10.60
CA VAL A 28 -1.32 -1.13 11.64
C VAL A 28 -1.76 -2.11 12.73
N ASP A 29 -1.93 -1.62 13.96
CA ASP A 29 -2.28 -2.50 15.08
C ASP A 29 -3.78 -2.82 15.13
N LYS A 30 -4.61 -1.89 14.65
CA LYS A 30 -6.08 -1.95 14.76
C LYS A 30 -6.75 -1.94 13.38
N PRO A 31 -7.84 -2.69 13.17
CA PRO A 31 -8.58 -2.69 11.90
C PRO A 31 -9.03 -1.30 11.44
N GLU A 32 -9.44 -0.45 12.39
CA GLU A 32 -9.93 0.91 12.11
C GLU A 32 -8.87 1.80 11.44
N ASP A 33 -7.59 1.51 11.68
CA ASP A 33 -6.49 2.30 11.12
C ASP A 33 -6.17 1.89 9.67
N ILE A 34 -6.66 0.74 9.17
CA ILE A 34 -6.50 0.30 7.78
C ILE A 34 -7.18 1.29 6.82
N GLY A 35 -8.33 1.85 7.20
CA GLY A 35 -9.03 2.85 6.37
C GLY A 35 -8.18 4.08 6.08
N LYS A 36 -7.55 4.63 7.12
CA LYS A 36 -6.62 5.77 6.98
C LYS A 36 -5.37 5.39 6.18
N GLN A 37 -4.87 4.16 6.38
CA GLN A 37 -3.77 3.59 5.62
C GLN A 37 -4.10 3.61 4.12
N LEU A 38 -5.24 3.02 3.76
CA LEU A 38 -5.72 2.88 2.39
C LEU A 38 -6.00 4.24 1.76
N TYR A 39 -6.63 5.16 2.50
CA TYR A 39 -6.87 6.53 2.06
C TYR A 39 -5.58 7.28 1.72
N SER A 40 -4.55 7.16 2.57
CA SER A 40 -3.24 7.76 2.28
C SER A 40 -2.58 7.18 1.02
N ILE A 41 -2.81 5.89 0.72
CA ILE A 41 -2.28 5.26 -0.49
C ILE A 41 -3.01 5.80 -1.71
N VAL A 42 -4.35 5.77 -1.68
CA VAL A 42 -5.22 6.19 -2.80
C VAL A 42 -4.97 7.64 -3.19
N THR A 43 -4.88 8.54 -2.22
CA THR A 43 -4.60 9.97 -2.45
C THR A 43 -3.22 10.25 -3.07
N LYS A 44 -2.27 9.32 -2.94
CA LYS A 44 -0.90 9.45 -3.49
C LYS A 44 -0.73 8.82 -4.87
N ILE A 45 -1.66 7.97 -5.31
CA ILE A 45 -1.62 7.28 -6.62
C ILE A 45 -1.30 8.23 -7.79
N PRO A 46 -1.86 9.45 -7.90
CA PRO A 46 -1.57 10.35 -9.02
C PRO A 46 -0.08 10.74 -9.12
N SER A 47 0.61 10.75 -7.98
CA SER A 47 2.01 11.18 -7.87
C SER A 47 3.01 10.04 -7.63
N SER A 48 2.54 8.83 -7.35
CA SER A 48 3.40 7.69 -7.02
C SER A 48 3.70 6.83 -8.24
N THR A 49 4.84 6.14 -8.19
CA THR A 49 5.17 5.05 -9.11
C THR A 49 4.45 3.75 -8.71
N GLN A 50 4.43 2.77 -9.61
CA GLN A 50 3.94 1.42 -9.29
C GLN A 50 4.79 0.76 -8.18
N GLU A 51 6.11 0.97 -8.17
CA GLU A 51 6.99 0.42 -7.13
C GLU A 51 6.67 1.00 -5.74
N GLU A 52 6.47 2.31 -5.66
CA GLU A 52 6.06 2.97 -4.41
C GLU A 52 4.70 2.45 -3.94
N PHE A 53 3.75 2.26 -4.86
CA PHE A 53 2.45 1.68 -4.56
C PHE A 53 2.58 0.25 -4.01
N LEU A 54 3.36 -0.61 -4.67
CA LEU A 54 3.60 -1.99 -4.25
C LEU A 54 4.26 -2.08 -2.87
N SER A 55 5.05 -1.07 -2.48
CA SER A 55 5.74 -1.05 -1.18
C SER A 55 4.80 -1.01 0.03
N HIS A 56 3.52 -0.70 -0.17
CA HIS A 56 2.51 -0.65 0.88
C HIS A 56 1.86 -1.99 1.20
N PHE A 57 2.11 -3.02 0.39
CA PHE A 57 1.47 -4.33 0.52
C PHE A 57 2.42 -5.37 1.08
N LEU A 58 1.86 -6.37 1.77
CA LEU A 58 2.57 -7.53 2.29
C LEU A 58 3.35 -8.20 1.15
N LYS A 59 4.65 -8.44 1.37
CA LYS A 59 5.48 -9.09 0.36
C LYS A 59 5.18 -10.58 0.31
N LEU A 60 5.22 -11.17 -0.90
CA LEU A 60 4.95 -12.60 -1.06
C LEU A 60 5.88 -13.48 -0.22
N GLU A 61 7.16 -13.12 -0.08
CA GLU A 61 8.11 -13.89 0.72
C GLU A 61 7.84 -13.80 2.22
N GLU A 62 7.35 -12.65 2.69
CA GLU A 62 6.93 -12.47 4.08
C GLU A 62 5.66 -13.30 4.36
N LEU A 63 4.72 -13.30 3.42
CA LEU A 63 3.53 -14.15 3.49
C LEU A 63 3.90 -15.65 3.48
N ARG A 64 4.81 -16.09 2.60
CA ARG A 64 5.31 -17.47 2.55
C ARG A 64 6.00 -17.88 3.85
N THR A 65 6.81 -17.00 4.42
CA THR A 65 7.45 -17.22 5.72
C THR A 65 6.39 -17.35 6.82
N PHE A 66 5.39 -16.47 6.81
CA PHE A 66 4.30 -16.48 7.78
C PHE A 66 3.47 -17.76 7.72
N VAL A 67 3.04 -18.20 6.53
CA VAL A 67 2.21 -19.40 6.41
C VAL A 67 2.95 -20.69 6.77
N ASN A 68 4.27 -20.71 6.61
CA ASN A 68 5.09 -21.87 6.94
C ASN A 68 5.58 -21.88 8.40
N ASN A 69 5.20 -20.90 9.22
CA ASN A 69 5.54 -20.92 10.65
C ASN A 69 4.87 -22.14 11.34
N PRO A 70 5.65 -23.06 11.94
CA PRO A 70 5.10 -24.25 12.59
C PRO A 70 4.24 -23.95 13.83
N GLU A 71 4.39 -22.79 14.45
CA GLU A 71 3.57 -22.36 15.60
C GLU A 71 2.16 -21.93 15.18
N MET A 72 1.96 -21.62 13.90
CA MET A 72 0.68 -21.19 13.35
C MET A 72 -0.15 -22.39 12.88
N LYS A 73 -1.43 -22.44 13.26
CA LYS A 73 -2.37 -23.50 12.87
C LYS A 73 -2.96 -23.27 11.47
N ILE A 74 -2.10 -23.06 10.48
CA ILE A 74 -2.51 -22.80 9.08
C ILE A 74 -2.68 -24.14 8.34
N SER A 75 -3.74 -24.26 7.55
CA SER A 75 -4.03 -25.49 6.80
C SER A 75 -2.95 -25.81 5.76
N GLN A 76 -2.68 -27.10 5.53
CA GLN A 76 -1.69 -27.51 4.52
C GLN A 76 -2.07 -27.03 3.10
N GLU A 77 -3.37 -27.00 2.80
CA GLU A 77 -3.88 -26.44 1.54
C GLU A 77 -3.45 -24.98 1.37
N THR A 78 -3.62 -24.16 2.40
CA THR A 78 -3.24 -22.73 2.38
C THR A 78 -1.73 -22.57 2.25
N LYS A 79 -0.95 -23.37 2.99
CA LYS A 79 0.52 -23.39 2.88
C LYS A 79 0.97 -23.70 1.46
N ASN A 80 0.41 -24.74 0.86
CA ASN A 80 0.72 -25.16 -0.49
C ASN A 80 0.36 -24.05 -1.49
N LYS A 81 -0.87 -23.51 -1.41
CA LYS A 81 -1.36 -22.46 -2.30
C LYS A 81 -0.48 -21.21 -2.29
N VAL A 82 -0.14 -20.70 -1.10
CA VAL A 82 0.70 -19.51 -0.95
C VAL A 82 2.14 -19.77 -1.39
N THR A 83 2.68 -20.95 -1.08
CA THR A 83 4.05 -21.33 -1.47
C THR A 83 4.19 -21.51 -2.97
N SER A 84 3.15 -22.02 -3.65
CA SER A 84 3.15 -22.22 -5.09
C SER A 84 2.82 -20.98 -5.91
N TRP A 85 2.36 -19.88 -5.27
CA TRP A 85 1.91 -18.69 -6.00
C TRP A 85 3.07 -18.05 -6.77
N PRO A 86 2.97 -17.87 -8.10
CA PRO A 86 4.00 -17.15 -8.86
C PRO A 86 4.13 -15.69 -8.43
N LYS A 87 5.36 -15.14 -8.46
CA LYS A 87 5.64 -13.76 -8.03
C LYS A 87 4.98 -12.75 -8.96
N ASP A 88 5.10 -12.98 -10.25
CA ASP A 88 4.51 -12.19 -11.32
C ASP A 88 2.98 -12.17 -11.23
N GLU A 89 2.34 -13.30 -10.93
CA GLU A 89 0.89 -13.32 -10.68
C GLU A 89 0.52 -12.53 -9.42
N TYR A 90 1.28 -12.73 -8.33
CA TYR A 90 1.03 -12.02 -7.07
C TYR A 90 1.12 -10.51 -7.25
N TYR A 91 2.26 -10.00 -7.73
CA TYR A 91 2.49 -8.56 -7.92
C TYR A 91 1.68 -7.98 -9.09
N GLY A 92 1.39 -8.79 -10.11
CA GLY A 92 0.61 -8.41 -11.26
C GLY A 92 -0.83 -8.00 -10.91
N ASP A 93 -1.47 -8.65 -9.93
CA ASP A 93 -2.80 -8.22 -9.48
C ASP A 93 -2.77 -6.79 -8.90
N PHE A 94 -1.77 -6.45 -8.08
CA PHE A 94 -1.67 -5.08 -7.52
C PHE A 94 -1.40 -4.03 -8.60
N ILE A 95 -0.52 -4.34 -9.56
CA ILE A 95 -0.22 -3.44 -10.68
C ILE A 95 -1.50 -3.20 -11.50
N GLU A 96 -2.23 -4.26 -11.84
CA GLU A 96 -3.51 -4.16 -12.54
C GLU A 96 -4.51 -3.29 -11.76
N LYS A 97 -4.55 -3.41 -10.43
CA LYS A 97 -5.44 -2.60 -9.59
C LYS A 97 -5.02 -1.13 -9.55
N TYR A 98 -3.73 -0.85 -9.45
CA TYR A 98 -3.20 0.52 -9.53
C TYR A 98 -3.64 1.19 -10.84
N ASP A 99 -3.44 0.52 -11.98
CA ASP A 99 -3.81 1.06 -13.29
C ASP A 99 -5.33 1.24 -13.42
N LYS A 100 -6.12 0.25 -12.97
CA LYS A 100 -7.60 0.33 -13.00
C LYS A 100 -8.16 1.44 -12.10
N ILE A 101 -7.54 1.71 -10.95
CA ILE A 101 -7.95 2.83 -10.10
C ILE A 101 -7.73 4.15 -10.84
N LYS A 102 -6.58 4.33 -11.53
CA LYS A 102 -6.29 5.53 -12.32
C LYS A 102 -7.23 5.69 -13.51
N GLU A 103 -7.46 4.63 -14.27
CA GLU A 103 -8.41 4.62 -15.39
C GLU A 103 -9.82 5.01 -14.94
N ARG A 104 -10.29 4.45 -13.82
CA ARG A 104 -11.60 4.78 -13.27
C ARG A 104 -11.67 6.21 -12.75
N ALA A 105 -10.66 6.68 -12.03
CA ALA A 105 -10.61 8.06 -11.58
C ALA A 105 -10.69 9.03 -12.78
N ALA A 106 -9.94 8.76 -13.85
CA ALA A 106 -10.03 9.55 -15.09
C ALA A 106 -11.43 9.51 -15.72
N SER A 107 -12.07 8.33 -15.77
CA SER A 107 -13.44 8.20 -16.29
C SER A 107 -14.50 8.95 -15.47
N TYR A 108 -14.22 9.20 -14.19
CA TYR A 108 -15.07 9.97 -13.28
C TYR A 108 -14.65 11.45 -13.18
N GLU A 109 -13.67 11.89 -13.98
CA GLU A 109 -13.07 13.23 -13.88
C GLU A 109 -12.61 13.56 -12.44
N MET A 110 -12.10 12.53 -11.76
CA MET A 110 -11.75 12.54 -10.35
C MET A 110 -10.26 12.81 -10.13
N ASP A 111 -9.96 13.87 -9.39
CA ASP A 111 -8.66 14.07 -8.78
C ASP A 111 -8.56 13.31 -7.45
N LEU A 112 -7.93 12.12 -7.49
CA LEU A 112 -7.73 11.29 -6.30
C LEU A 112 -6.99 12.01 -5.15
N SER A 113 -6.25 13.08 -5.42
CA SER A 113 -5.57 13.85 -4.36
C SER A 113 -6.53 14.78 -3.59
N ARG A 114 -7.75 14.97 -4.11
CA ARG A 114 -8.77 15.90 -3.58
C ARG A 114 -10.03 15.19 -3.05
N ILE A 115 -10.03 13.86 -3.03
CA ILE A 115 -11.10 13.10 -2.37
C ILE A 115 -11.13 13.41 -0.89
N THR A 116 -12.28 13.23 -0.24
CA THR A 116 -12.46 13.43 1.19
C THR A 116 -12.83 12.11 1.85
N TYR A 117 -12.03 11.68 2.84
CA TYR A 117 -12.33 10.49 3.63
C TYR A 117 -13.73 10.62 4.27
N ASP A 118 -14.53 9.56 4.17
CA ASP A 118 -15.83 9.47 4.83
C ASP A 118 -15.79 8.44 5.97
N ASP A 119 -15.73 7.15 5.63
CA ASP A 119 -15.71 6.06 6.60
C ASP A 119 -14.90 4.85 6.12
N PHE A 120 -14.60 3.93 7.04
CA PHE A 120 -14.05 2.62 6.73
C PHE A 120 -14.83 1.54 7.47
N THR A 121 -15.60 0.77 6.70
CA THR A 121 -16.34 -0.37 7.23
C THR A 121 -15.52 -1.64 7.05
N TYR A 122 -15.60 -2.57 8.00
CA TYR A 122 -14.80 -3.79 7.91
C TYR A 122 -15.46 -4.99 8.58
N LYS A 123 -14.99 -6.18 8.19
CA LYS A 123 -15.33 -7.46 8.80
C LYS A 123 -14.06 -8.26 9.04
N ILE A 124 -13.92 -8.80 10.26
CA ILE A 124 -12.88 -9.76 10.58
C ILE A 124 -13.39 -11.16 10.28
N ASN A 125 -12.64 -11.91 9.49
CA ASN A 125 -12.93 -13.29 9.14
C ASN A 125 -11.71 -14.16 9.42
N GLU A 126 -11.92 -15.42 9.79
CA GLU A 126 -10.83 -16.40 9.89
C GLU A 126 -11.11 -17.55 8.93
N VAL A 127 -10.17 -17.83 8.03
CA VAL A 127 -10.28 -18.87 7.02
C VAL A 127 -8.99 -19.66 7.01
N ASN A 128 -9.07 -20.97 7.22
CA ASN A 128 -7.92 -21.88 7.17
C ASN A 128 -6.74 -21.50 8.10
N GLY A 129 -7.06 -20.89 9.25
CA GLY A 129 -6.07 -20.43 10.24
C GLY A 129 -5.43 -19.08 9.91
N LEU A 130 -5.90 -18.39 8.87
CA LEU A 130 -5.54 -17.02 8.56
C LEU A 130 -6.66 -16.07 9.00
N LYS A 131 -6.31 -15.05 9.78
CA LYS A 131 -7.21 -13.98 10.16
C LYS A 131 -7.10 -12.83 9.16
N PHE A 132 -8.21 -12.50 8.52
CA PHE A 132 -8.35 -11.44 7.54
C PHE A 132 -9.16 -10.28 8.11
N CYS A 133 -8.89 -9.08 7.63
CA CYS A 133 -9.76 -7.91 7.73
C CYS A 133 -10.16 -7.50 6.31
N ASP A 134 -11.39 -7.83 5.93
CA ASP A 134 -11.99 -7.37 4.68
C ASP A 134 -12.63 -6.01 4.96
N GLY A 135 -12.26 -4.99 4.19
CA GLY A 135 -12.65 -3.61 4.47
C GLY A 135 -13.07 -2.85 3.24
N VAL A 136 -13.86 -1.80 3.44
CA VAL A 136 -14.34 -0.90 2.40
C VAL A 136 -14.04 0.52 2.84
N LEU A 137 -13.16 1.19 2.11
CA LEU A 137 -12.96 2.63 2.25
C LEU A 137 -14.05 3.36 1.49
N HIS A 138 -14.79 4.21 2.18
CA HIS A 138 -15.77 5.13 1.64
C HIS A 138 -15.18 6.54 1.60
N PHE A 139 -15.41 7.27 0.51
CA PHE A 139 -14.96 8.64 0.37
C PHE A 139 -15.83 9.42 -0.61
N ASN A 140 -15.74 10.73 -0.51
CA ASN A 140 -16.52 11.67 -1.30
C ASN A 140 -15.64 12.44 -2.30
N TYR A 141 -16.20 12.73 -3.47
CA TYR A 141 -15.63 13.67 -4.44
C TYR A 141 -16.76 14.36 -5.20
N ASN A 142 -16.80 15.71 -5.15
CA ASN A 142 -17.85 16.51 -5.79
C ASN A 142 -19.28 16.01 -5.49
N GLU A 143 -19.60 15.84 -4.20
CA GLU A 143 -20.94 15.40 -3.71
C GLU A 143 -21.35 13.99 -4.16
N LYS A 144 -20.42 13.19 -4.68
CA LYS A 144 -20.63 11.79 -5.03
C LYS A 144 -19.83 10.86 -4.12
N ASP A 145 -20.47 9.74 -3.78
CA ASP A 145 -19.90 8.70 -2.95
C ASP A 145 -19.18 7.64 -3.80
N TYR A 146 -17.99 7.26 -3.34
CA TYR A 146 -17.18 6.23 -3.97
C TYR A 146 -16.66 5.27 -2.91
N LYS A 147 -16.22 4.10 -3.37
CA LYS A 147 -15.56 3.12 -2.52
C LYS A 147 -14.41 2.38 -3.19
N ILE A 148 -13.51 1.88 -2.35
CA ILE A 148 -12.48 0.90 -2.69
C ILE A 148 -12.48 -0.20 -1.62
N GLU A 149 -12.64 -1.44 -2.06
CA GLU A 149 -12.49 -2.62 -1.19
C GLU A 149 -11.02 -2.91 -0.89
N SER A 150 -10.74 -3.61 0.20
CA SER A 150 -9.41 -4.07 0.57
C SER A 150 -9.48 -5.34 1.39
N ALA A 151 -8.36 -6.05 1.45
CA ALA A 151 -8.17 -7.12 2.42
C ALA A 151 -6.79 -6.96 3.07
N SER A 152 -6.74 -7.13 4.39
CA SER A 152 -5.50 -7.20 5.16
C SER A 152 -5.39 -8.53 5.87
N ILE A 153 -4.16 -9.03 6.04
CA ILE A 153 -3.88 -10.24 6.82
C ILE A 153 -3.34 -9.81 8.19
N TYR A 154 -3.81 -10.45 9.26
CA TYR A 154 -3.24 -10.26 10.59
C TYR A 154 -2.01 -11.15 10.78
N THR A 155 -0.83 -10.53 10.78
CA THR A 155 0.49 -11.16 10.83
C THR A 155 1.31 -10.48 11.93
N LYS A 156 2.08 -11.24 12.73
CA LYS A 156 3.00 -10.67 13.76
C LYS A 156 2.35 -9.60 14.65
N ASN A 157 1.09 -9.80 15.04
CA ASN A 157 0.27 -8.86 15.83
C ASN A 157 -0.08 -7.53 15.16
N LYS A 158 -0.04 -7.44 13.83
CA LYS A 158 -0.43 -6.27 13.04
C LYS A 158 -1.25 -6.68 11.83
N TYR A 159 -2.00 -5.75 11.27
CA TYR A 159 -2.67 -5.89 9.98
C TYR A 159 -1.76 -5.36 8.87
N GLU A 160 -1.52 -6.20 7.88
CA GLU A 160 -0.76 -5.89 6.67
C GLU A 160 -1.68 -5.93 5.45
N LEU A 161 -1.70 -4.85 4.65
CA LEU A 161 -2.49 -4.79 3.43
C LEU A 161 -2.05 -5.90 2.47
N PHE A 162 -2.98 -6.75 2.08
CA PHE A 162 -2.74 -7.90 1.21
C PHE A 162 -3.44 -7.76 -0.14
N ARG A 163 -4.49 -6.93 -0.22
CA ARG A 163 -5.24 -6.71 -1.44
C ARG A 163 -5.91 -5.35 -1.44
N ILE A 164 -6.07 -4.80 -2.64
CA ILE A 164 -6.88 -3.62 -2.92
C ILE A 164 -7.83 -3.92 -4.10
N GLY A 165 -9.05 -3.42 -3.98
CA GLY A 165 -10.10 -3.56 -4.96
C GLY A 165 -10.04 -2.50 -6.04
N ARG A 166 -11.13 -2.40 -6.81
CA ARG A 166 -11.31 -1.35 -7.82
C ARG A 166 -12.02 -0.16 -7.21
N LEU A 167 -11.81 1.00 -7.83
CA LEU A 167 -12.62 2.19 -7.59
C LEU A 167 -14.02 2.01 -8.21
N THR A 168 -15.06 2.20 -7.41
CA THR A 168 -16.47 2.18 -7.85
C THR A 168 -17.24 3.34 -7.26
N GLU A 169 -18.13 3.94 -8.05
CA GLU A 169 -19.21 4.82 -7.58
C GLU A 169 -20.23 3.97 -6.81
N ASN A 170 -20.71 4.48 -5.67
CA ASN A 170 -21.74 3.82 -4.87
C ASN A 170 -23.14 4.02 -5.42
#